data_AF-A0A519CZB7-F1
#
_entry.id   AF-A0A519CZB7-F1
#
_cell.length_a   1.000
_cell.length_b   1.000
_cell.length_c   1.000
_cell.angle_alpha   90.00
_cell.angle_beta   90.00
_cell.angle_gamma   90.00
#
_symmetry.space_group_name_H-M   'P 1'
#
loop_
_entity.id
_entity.type
_entity.pdbx_description
1 polymer ?
#
loop_
_entity_poly.entity_id
_entity_poly.type
_entity_poly.pdbx_seq_one_letter_code
_entity_poly.pdbx_strand_id
1 'polypeptide(L)'
;MQTLKDLPQETAIEHCIEMKNIALIGISPLPESASYQDLKGMLERGYTIHLVNPSLSKRGIKILGLNVYSSMVEIEDVVEVVNLHVATEDVGKWMDDLSERMERHGDIGAIWFEPNIDPAQYLEDAYDFGWMVITEVCILSEIKKADAGHNNAEIRP
;
A
#
# COMPACT_ATOMS: atom_id res chain seq x y z
N MET A 1 9.72 7.94 -24.51
CA MET A 1 8.56 7.83 -23.61
C MET A 1 9.12 7.25 -22.33
N GLN A 2 9.05 7.98 -21.21
CA GLN A 2 9.52 7.45 -19.93
C GLN A 2 8.56 6.34 -19.52
N THR A 3 9.08 5.15 -19.23
CA THR A 3 8.28 4.03 -18.75
C THR A 3 8.24 4.07 -17.22
N LEU A 4 7.24 3.45 -16.58
CA LEU A 4 7.19 3.37 -15.12
C LEU A 4 8.40 2.63 -14.53
N LYS A 5 9.02 1.73 -15.31
CA LYS A 5 10.27 1.04 -14.98
C LYS A 5 11.46 2.00 -14.79
N ASP A 6 11.44 3.13 -15.50
CA ASP A 6 12.50 4.16 -15.43
C ASP A 6 12.07 5.36 -14.56
N LEU A 7 10.94 5.26 -13.86
CA LEU A 7 10.48 6.32 -12.97
C LEU A 7 11.36 6.34 -11.72
N PRO A 8 11.95 7.48 -11.34
CA PRO A 8 12.68 7.59 -10.08
C PRO A 8 11.77 7.26 -8.90
N GLN A 9 12.26 6.44 -7.97
CA GLN A 9 11.46 6.03 -6.80
C GLN A 9 10.98 7.22 -5.97
N GLU A 10 11.75 8.30 -5.86
CA GLU A 10 11.33 9.53 -5.17
C GLU A 10 10.07 10.14 -5.81
N THR A 11 10.03 10.21 -7.13
CA THR A 11 8.83 10.68 -7.87
C THR A 11 7.66 9.72 -7.69
N ALA A 12 7.91 8.40 -7.69
CA ALA A 12 6.87 7.41 -7.39
C ALA A 12 6.29 7.62 -5.98
N ILE A 13 7.15 7.81 -4.98
CA ILE A 13 6.77 8.11 -3.59
C ILE A 13 5.90 9.37 -3.54
N GLU A 14 6.35 10.48 -4.13
CA GLU A 14 5.62 11.75 -4.16
C GLU A 14 4.20 11.59 -4.73
N HIS A 15 4.06 10.86 -5.85
CA HIS A 15 2.74 10.62 -6.42
C HIS A 15 1.87 9.68 -5.56
N CYS A 16 2.46 8.65 -4.97
CA CYS A 16 1.72 7.65 -4.19
C CYS A 16 1.16 8.21 -2.89
N ILE A 17 1.91 9.05 -2.18
CA ILE A 17 1.45 9.59 -0.90
C ILE A 17 0.27 10.59 -1.07
N GLU A 18 0.07 11.14 -2.26
CA GLU A 18 -1.10 11.98 -2.57
C GLU A 18 -2.38 11.15 -2.73
N MET A 19 -2.28 9.88 -3.13
CA MET A 19 -3.40 8.96 -3.26
C MET A 19 -3.92 8.54 -1.87
N LYS A 20 -5.23 8.60 -1.65
CA LYS A 20 -5.80 8.46 -0.29
C LYS A 20 -6.43 7.12 -0.01
N ASN A 21 -6.71 6.32 -1.03
CA ASN A 21 -7.38 5.04 -0.87
C ASN A 21 -6.38 3.89 -0.99
N ILE A 22 -6.08 3.24 0.13
CA ILE A 22 -5.00 2.26 0.25
C ILE A 22 -5.58 0.91 0.67
N ALA A 23 -5.22 -0.15 -0.04
CA ALA A 23 -5.37 -1.51 0.47
C ALA A 23 -4.10 -1.91 1.23
N LEU A 24 -4.24 -2.24 2.51
CA LEU A 24 -3.15 -2.72 3.35
C LEU A 24 -3.25 -4.24 3.48
N ILE A 25 -2.39 -4.93 2.74
CA ILE A 25 -2.29 -6.39 2.71
C ILE A 25 -1.34 -6.86 3.81
N GLY A 26 -1.74 -7.89 4.56
CA GLY A 26 -0.90 -8.48 5.59
C GLY A 26 -1.00 -7.79 6.96
N ILE A 27 -2.12 -7.09 7.22
CA ILE A 27 -2.33 -6.46 8.53
C ILE A 27 -2.17 -7.47 9.68
N SER A 28 -1.44 -7.08 10.72
CA SER A 28 -1.33 -7.80 11.98
C SER A 28 -2.18 -7.09 13.05
N PRO A 29 -2.85 -7.83 13.96
CA PRO A 29 -3.64 -7.22 15.04
C PRO A 29 -2.76 -6.73 16.20
N LEU A 30 -1.46 -7.02 16.17
CA LEU A 30 -0.53 -6.69 17.24
C LEU A 30 -0.17 -5.19 17.18
N PRO A 31 -0.44 -4.41 18.24
CA PRO A 31 -0.18 -2.98 18.23
C PRO A 31 1.28 -2.61 17.94
N GLU A 32 2.24 -3.44 18.32
CA GLU A 32 3.67 -3.25 18.11
C GLU A 32 4.14 -3.56 16.69
N SER A 33 3.31 -4.19 15.86
CA SER A 33 3.68 -4.53 14.49
C SER A 33 3.72 -3.32 13.57
N ALA A 34 4.60 -3.35 12.57
CA ALA A 34 4.75 -2.27 11.60
C ALA A 34 3.43 -1.98 10.86
N SER A 35 2.74 -3.01 10.35
CA SER A 35 1.45 -2.83 9.67
C SER A 35 0.37 -2.20 10.54
N TYR A 36 0.34 -2.48 11.84
CA TYR A 36 -0.59 -1.82 12.76
C TYR A 36 -0.23 -0.35 12.98
N GLN A 37 1.06 -0.05 13.14
CA GLN A 37 1.53 1.33 13.29
C GLN A 37 1.25 2.15 12.02
N ASP A 38 1.47 1.57 10.84
CA ASP A 38 1.17 2.17 9.55
C ASP A 38 -0.33 2.45 9.41
N LEU A 39 -1.16 1.44 9.66
CA LEU A 39 -2.61 1.60 9.69
C LEU A 39 -3.04 2.78 10.57
N LYS A 40 -2.62 2.77 11.85
CA LYS A 40 -3.01 3.82 12.79
C LYS A 40 -2.53 5.19 12.31
N GLY A 41 -1.27 5.30 11.92
CA GLY A 41 -0.66 6.55 11.50
C GLY A 41 -1.27 7.14 10.22
N MET A 42 -1.65 6.28 9.26
CA MET A 42 -2.33 6.71 8.04
C MET A 42 -3.79 7.12 8.29
N LEU A 43 -4.53 6.39 9.14
CA LEU A 43 -5.89 6.80 9.54
C LEU A 43 -5.90 8.16 10.23
N GLU A 44 -4.94 8.44 11.12
CA GLU A 44 -4.79 9.74 11.78
C GLU A 44 -4.53 10.90 10.80
N ARG A 45 -4.10 10.59 9.56
CA ARG A 45 -3.80 11.55 8.49
C ARG A 45 -4.89 11.61 7.42
N GLY A 46 -6.02 10.96 7.65
CA GLY A 46 -7.18 11.02 6.76
C GLY A 46 -7.10 10.13 5.53
N TYR A 47 -6.22 9.12 5.51
CA TYR A 47 -6.26 8.09 4.47
C TYR A 47 -7.42 7.13 4.72
N THR A 48 -8.02 6.65 3.64
CA THR A 48 -8.98 5.54 3.64
C THR A 48 -8.20 4.23 3.49
N ILE A 49 -8.26 3.37 4.50
CA ILE A 49 -7.52 2.11 4.51
C ILE A 49 -8.47 0.91 4.47
N HIS A 50 -8.29 0.04 3.49
CA HIS A 50 -8.95 -1.25 3.36
C HIS A 50 -8.01 -2.36 3.80
N LEU A 51 -8.36 -3.07 4.87
CA LEU A 51 -7.50 -4.09 5.46
C LEU A 51 -7.70 -5.44 4.79
N VAL A 52 -6.63 -6.11 4.40
CA VAL A 52 -6.71 -7.42 3.75
C VAL A 52 -5.84 -8.43 4.49
N ASN A 53 -6.48 -9.47 5.03
CA ASN A 53 -5.81 -10.62 5.63
C ASN A 53 -6.80 -11.80 5.69
N PRO A 54 -6.61 -12.87 4.89
CA PRO A 54 -7.58 -13.96 4.78
C PRO A 54 -7.80 -14.71 6.10
N SER A 55 -6.74 -14.85 6.90
CA SER A 55 -6.80 -15.56 8.19
C SER A 55 -7.62 -14.76 9.22
N LEU A 56 -7.41 -13.45 9.28
CA LEU A 56 -8.16 -12.57 10.18
C LEU A 56 -9.61 -12.38 9.74
N SER A 57 -9.84 -12.25 8.43
CA SER A 57 -11.18 -12.15 7.84
C SER A 57 -12.03 -13.37 8.18
N LYS A 58 -11.51 -14.59 7.98
CA LYS A 58 -12.19 -15.85 8.35
C LYS A 58 -12.55 -15.94 9.83
N ARG A 59 -11.81 -15.24 10.69
CA ARG A 59 -12.05 -15.17 12.14
C ARG A 59 -13.00 -14.04 12.54
N GLY A 60 -13.45 -13.20 11.59
CA GLY A 60 -14.30 -12.04 11.85
C GLY A 60 -13.62 -10.96 12.69
N ILE A 61 -12.28 -10.87 12.64
CA ILE A 61 -11.52 -9.90 13.42
C ILE A 61 -11.66 -8.52 12.79
N LYS A 62 -11.93 -7.51 13.62
CA LYS A 62 -11.86 -6.10 13.27
C LYS A 62 -10.64 -5.46 13.90
N ILE A 63 -10.02 -4.51 13.21
CA ILE A 63 -8.84 -3.78 13.70
C ILE A 63 -9.15 -2.29 13.63
N LEU A 64 -9.05 -1.60 14.77
CA LEU A 64 -9.41 -0.17 14.90
C LEU A 64 -10.83 0.14 14.39
N GLY A 65 -11.76 -0.82 14.51
CA GLY A 65 -13.14 -0.69 14.04
C GLY A 65 -13.36 -1.00 12.56
N LEU A 66 -12.29 -1.16 11.77
CA LEU A 66 -12.35 -1.51 10.36
C LEU A 66 -12.56 -3.01 10.15
N ASN A 67 -13.29 -3.35 9.09
CA ASN A 67 -13.41 -4.73 8.62
C ASN A 67 -12.10 -5.18 7.96
N VAL A 68 -11.84 -6.49 8.03
CA VAL A 68 -10.70 -7.12 7.35
C VAL A 68 -11.26 -8.04 6.26
N TYR A 69 -10.92 -7.72 5.01
CA TYR A 69 -11.31 -8.47 3.83
C TYR A 69 -10.43 -9.70 3.65
N SER A 70 -11.00 -10.70 2.97
CA SER A 70 -10.29 -11.94 2.70
C SER A 70 -9.42 -11.85 1.44
N SER A 71 -9.75 -10.94 0.52
CA SER A 71 -9.06 -10.69 -0.74
C SER A 71 -9.28 -9.25 -1.23
N MET A 72 -8.54 -8.84 -2.26
CA MET A 72 -8.60 -7.54 -2.91
C MET A 72 -9.90 -7.31 -3.67
N VAL A 73 -10.47 -8.38 -4.24
CA VAL A 73 -11.73 -8.32 -5.02
C VAL A 73 -12.99 -8.19 -4.17
N GLU A 74 -12.91 -8.40 -2.84
CA GLU A 74 -14.02 -8.14 -1.92
C GLU A 74 -14.18 -6.66 -1.58
N ILE A 75 -13.17 -5.84 -1.85
CA ILE A 75 -13.22 -4.40 -1.60
C ILE A 75 -13.96 -3.74 -2.76
N GLU A 76 -15.20 -3.29 -2.51
CA GLU A 76 -16.04 -2.60 -3.50
C GLU A 76 -15.61 -1.14 -3.75
N ASP A 77 -14.96 -0.53 -2.76
CA ASP A 77 -14.46 0.85 -2.84
C ASP A 77 -13.18 0.93 -3.71
N VAL A 78 -12.84 2.15 -4.14
CA VAL A 78 -11.63 2.43 -4.93
C VAL A 78 -10.37 2.11 -4.13
N VAL A 79 -9.37 1.52 -4.78
CA VAL A 79 -8.02 1.31 -4.22
C VAL A 79 -7.00 1.83 -5.22
N GLU A 80 -6.28 2.87 -4.81
CA GLU A 80 -5.26 3.53 -5.64
C GLU A 80 -3.86 2.96 -5.35
N VAL A 81 -3.61 2.59 -4.10
CA VAL A 81 -2.31 2.08 -3.64
C VAL A 81 -2.48 0.75 -2.92
N VAL A 82 -1.63 -0.21 -3.23
CA VAL A 82 -1.53 -1.46 -2.48
C VAL A 82 -0.26 -1.44 -1.63
N ASN A 83 -0.41 -1.47 -0.31
CA ASN A 83 0.68 -1.53 0.65
C ASN A 83 0.83 -2.95 1.21
N LEU A 84 1.98 -3.59 0.99
CA LEU A 84 2.22 -4.99 1.34
C LEU A 84 3.09 -5.11 2.59
N HIS A 85 2.57 -5.82 3.59
CA HIS A 85 3.27 -6.27 4.80
C HIS A 85 3.27 -7.81 4.86
N VAL A 86 3.81 -8.47 3.83
CA VAL A 86 3.87 -9.94 3.72
C VAL A 86 5.31 -10.42 3.63
N ALA A 87 5.55 -11.71 3.87
CA ALA A 87 6.86 -12.29 3.63
C ALA A 87 7.15 -12.32 2.11
N THR A 88 8.43 -12.23 1.73
CA THR A 88 8.88 -12.28 0.32
C THR A 88 8.29 -13.48 -0.44
N GLU A 89 8.29 -14.67 0.18
CA GLU A 89 7.74 -15.89 -0.39
C GLU A 89 6.22 -15.87 -0.60
N ASP A 90 5.52 -14.95 0.06
CA ASP A 90 4.07 -14.81 -0.01
C ASP A 90 3.61 -13.77 -1.03
N VAL A 91 4.52 -12.93 -1.57
CA VAL A 91 4.16 -11.91 -2.57
C VAL A 91 3.42 -12.51 -3.76
N GLY A 92 3.92 -13.63 -4.29
CA GLY A 92 3.31 -14.32 -5.44
C GLY A 92 1.87 -14.77 -5.20
N LYS A 93 1.47 -15.03 -3.95
CA LYS A 93 0.09 -15.44 -3.61
C LYS A 93 -0.91 -14.31 -3.80
N TRP A 94 -0.44 -13.06 -3.81
CA TRP A 94 -1.26 -11.87 -3.99
C TRP A 94 -1.33 -11.42 -5.45
N MET A 95 -0.40 -11.86 -6.31
CA MET A 95 -0.36 -11.42 -7.71
C MET A 95 -1.64 -11.76 -8.47
N ASP A 96 -2.21 -12.96 -8.28
CA ASP A 96 -3.47 -13.35 -8.91
C ASP A 96 -4.64 -12.44 -8.48
N ASP A 97 -4.74 -12.15 -7.19
CA ASP A 97 -5.79 -11.31 -6.61
C ASP A 97 -5.66 -9.83 -7.04
N LEU A 98 -4.42 -9.34 -7.17
CA LEU A 98 -4.13 -8.01 -7.70
C LEU A 98 -4.41 -7.89 -9.20
N SER A 99 -4.04 -8.91 -9.98
CA SER A 99 -4.36 -8.98 -11.41
C SER A 99 -5.87 -8.99 -11.62
N GLU A 100 -6.61 -9.80 -10.86
CA GLU A 100 -8.07 -9.85 -10.96
C GLU A 100 -8.72 -8.52 -10.59
N ARG A 101 -8.20 -7.83 -9.55
CA ARG A 101 -8.66 -6.47 -9.24
C ARG A 101 -8.41 -5.51 -10.39
N MET A 102 -7.23 -5.54 -11.01
CA MET A 102 -6.93 -4.68 -12.17
C MET A 102 -7.84 -4.95 -13.35
N GLU A 103 -8.16 -6.20 -13.65
CA GLU A 103 -9.09 -6.54 -14.72
C GLU A 103 -10.51 -6.01 -14.46
N ARG A 104 -10.95 -6.05 -13.19
CA ARG A 104 -12.31 -5.64 -12.80
C ARG A 104 -12.46 -4.13 -12.65
N HIS A 105 -11.47 -3.46 -12.07
CA HIS A 105 -11.58 -2.07 -11.63
C HIS A 105 -10.55 -1.14 -12.28
N GLY A 106 -9.35 -1.64 -12.60
CA GLY A 106 -8.28 -0.85 -13.23
C GLY A 106 -7.86 0.38 -12.41
N ASP A 107 -7.98 0.32 -11.08
CA ASP A 107 -7.88 1.46 -10.19
C ASP A 107 -6.57 1.57 -9.42
N ILE A 108 -5.73 0.52 -9.43
CA ILE A 108 -4.42 0.53 -8.76
C ILE A 108 -3.45 1.36 -9.61
N GLY A 109 -2.95 2.45 -9.03
CA GLY A 109 -1.87 3.27 -9.59
C GLY A 109 -0.50 2.91 -9.06
N ALA A 110 -0.42 2.26 -7.90
CA ALA A 110 0.85 1.92 -7.27
C ALA A 110 0.83 0.68 -6.37
N ILE A 111 1.98 0.03 -6.29
CA ILE A 111 2.28 -1.03 -5.33
C ILE A 111 3.49 -0.62 -4.48
N TRP A 112 3.32 -0.75 -3.17
CA TRP A 112 4.30 -0.38 -2.16
C TRP A 112 4.70 -1.62 -1.37
N PHE A 113 5.92 -2.09 -1.58
CA PHE A 113 6.52 -3.18 -0.83
C PHE A 113 7.26 -2.59 0.37
N GLU A 114 6.77 -2.91 1.57
CA GLU A 114 7.41 -2.44 2.81
C GLU A 114 8.80 -3.06 3.01
N PRO A 115 9.64 -2.50 3.90
CA PRO A 115 10.99 -2.98 4.09
C PRO A 115 11.07 -4.48 4.42
N ASN A 116 12.13 -5.13 3.94
CA ASN A 116 12.38 -6.58 4.05
C ASN A 116 11.52 -7.48 3.16
N ILE A 117 10.87 -6.92 2.14
CA ILE A 117 10.21 -7.66 1.06
C ILE A 117 11.07 -7.53 -0.19
N ASP A 118 11.43 -8.65 -0.81
CA ASP A 118 12.16 -8.66 -2.10
C ASP A 118 11.18 -8.97 -3.25
N PRO A 119 10.74 -7.95 -4.01
CA PRO A 119 9.79 -8.15 -5.09
C PRO A 119 10.47 -8.43 -6.44
N ALA A 120 11.78 -8.74 -6.50
CA ALA A 120 12.53 -8.80 -7.76
C ALA A 120 11.88 -9.67 -8.84
N GLN A 121 11.23 -10.77 -8.44
CA GLN A 121 10.52 -11.66 -9.35
C GLN A 121 9.28 -11.03 -10.01
N TYR A 122 8.65 -10.04 -9.38
CA TYR A 122 7.34 -9.49 -9.77
C TYR A 122 7.41 -8.04 -10.25
N LEU A 123 8.60 -7.44 -10.34
CA LEU A 123 8.78 -6.06 -10.78
C LEU A 123 8.31 -5.86 -12.23
N GLU A 124 8.66 -6.78 -13.14
CA GLU A 124 8.26 -6.65 -14.54
C GLU A 124 6.74 -6.72 -14.70
N ASP A 125 6.10 -7.68 -14.03
CA ASP A 125 4.63 -7.80 -14.00
C ASP A 125 3.98 -6.51 -13.47
N ALA A 126 4.49 -5.96 -12.36
CA ALA A 126 3.96 -4.72 -11.79
C ALA A 126 4.02 -3.53 -12.76
N TYR A 127 5.13 -3.40 -13.51
CA TYR A 127 5.25 -2.36 -14.53
C TYR A 127 4.35 -2.62 -15.74
N ASP A 128 4.19 -3.88 -16.16
CA ASP A 128 3.30 -4.26 -17.26
C ASP A 128 1.82 -4.00 -16.92
N PHE A 129 1.44 -4.12 -15.64
CA PHE A 129 0.13 -3.68 -15.14
C PHE A 129 -0.02 -2.16 -15.05
N GLY A 130 1.05 -1.40 -15.27
CA GLY A 130 1.02 0.06 -15.23
C GLY A 130 1.12 0.65 -13.82
N TRP A 131 1.69 -0.09 -12.86
CA TRP A 131 1.85 0.38 -11.49
C TRP A 131 3.19 1.10 -11.29
N MET A 132 3.16 2.18 -10.50
CA MET A 132 4.36 2.66 -9.84
C MET A 132 4.81 1.65 -8.78
N VAL A 133 6.11 1.41 -8.67
CA VAL A 133 6.67 0.48 -7.68
C VAL A 133 7.54 1.24 -6.69
N ILE A 134 7.30 0.99 -5.40
CA ILE A 134 8.08 1.54 -4.30
C ILE A 134 8.56 0.39 -3.42
N THR A 135 9.85 0.39 -3.07
CA THR A 135 10.47 -0.65 -2.24
C THR A 135 11.40 -0.03 -1.19
N GLU A 136 11.86 -0.84 -0.23
CA GLU A 136 12.89 -0.52 0.78
C GLU A 136 12.54 0.59 1.80
N VAL A 137 11.48 1.36 1.57
CA VAL A 137 11.04 2.45 2.45
C VAL A 137 9.65 2.18 3.02
N CYS A 138 9.39 2.73 4.21
CA CYS A 138 8.11 2.60 4.89
C CYS A 138 7.15 3.73 4.50
N ILE A 139 5.93 3.40 4.08
CA ILE A 139 4.94 4.38 3.61
C ILE A 139 4.63 5.44 4.66
N LEU A 140 4.41 5.04 5.91
CA LEU A 140 4.10 5.97 6.99
C LEU A 140 5.29 6.92 7.27
N SER A 141 6.52 6.45 7.09
CA SER A 141 7.71 7.28 7.27
C SER A 141 7.81 8.35 6.19
N GLU A 142 7.55 8.01 4.93
CA GLU A 142 7.55 8.99 3.82
C GLU A 142 6.39 9.99 3.97
N ILE A 143 5.19 9.53 4.35
CA ILE A 143 4.06 10.42 4.64
C ILE A 143 4.43 11.42 5.76
N LYS A 144 5.03 10.95 6.86
CA LYS A 144 5.47 11.82 7.97
C LYS A 144 6.52 12.85 7.54
N LYS A 145 7.45 12.48 6.65
CA LYS A 145 8.43 13.42 6.10
C LYS A 145 7.75 14.49 5.25
N ALA A 146 6.78 14.11 4.42
CA ALA A 146 5.99 15.05 3.63
C ALA A 146 5.22 16.03 4.52
N ASP A 147 4.56 15.55 5.59
CA ASP A 147 3.88 16.41 6.57
C ASP A 147 4.85 17.47 7.17
N ALA A 148 6.07 17.04 7.56
CA ALA A 148 7.08 17.93 8.13
C ALA A 148 7.63 18.93 7.11
N GLY A 149 7.71 18.54 5.83
CA GLY A 149 8.10 19.41 4.72
C GLY A 149 7.08 20.54 4.48
N HIS A 150 5.78 20.20 4.46
CA HIS A 150 4.70 21.19 4.32
C HIS A 150 4.66 22.19 5.47
N ASN A 151 4.79 21.71 6.72
CA ASN A 151 4.83 22.58 7.90
C ASN A 151 6.01 23.55 7.90
N ASN A 152 7.15 23.19 7.28
CA ASN A 152 8.29 24.10 7.14
C ASN A 152 8.17 25.09 5.97
N ALA A 153 7.35 24.79 4.96
CA ALA A 153 7.09 25.69 3.83
C ALA A 153 6.16 26.85 4.21
N GLU A 154 5.20 26.62 5.12
CA GLU A 154 4.26 27.65 5.61
C GLU A 154 4.89 28.64 6.61
N ILE A 155 6.09 28.34 7.16
CA ILE A 155 6.80 29.18 8.13
C ILE A 155 7.88 30.06 7.46
N ARG A 156 7.98 30.05 6.12
CA ARG A 156 8.91 30.94 5.41
C ARG A 156 8.30 32.35 5.28
N PRO A 157 8.94 33.40 5.84
CA PRO A 157 8.44 34.79 5.78
C PRO A 157 8.46 35.38 4.37
#